data_AF-A0A970AXG3-F1
#
_entry.id   AF-A0A970AXG3-F1
#
_cell.length_a   1.000
_cell.length_b   1.000
_cell.length_c   1.000
_cell.angle_alpha   90.00
_cell.angle_beta   90.00
_cell.angle_gamma   90.00
#
_symmetry.space_group_name_H-M   'P 1'
#
loop_
_entity.id
_entity.type
_entity.pdbx_description
1 polymer ?
#
loop_
_entity_poly.entity_id
_entity_poly.type
_entity_poly.pdbx_seq_one_letter_code
_entity_poly.pdbx_strand_id
1 'polypeptide(L)'
;EVKIKAGNINLAAYAPWINYPIKINAGSGDLNLTAVITNAAITKIKASIKLTSFKTELNQAYKNELNLKNFSGDIIWISNKKDYQITFENLFLLTNNGINIEDANSSITISTETNKPSAFSLEINKIQLDAANEILQTIPYFDDIKNKVNAIQPSGSLTNLDLKWIDSAKFKTF
;
A
#
# COMPACT_ATOMS: atom_id res chain seq x y z
N GLU A 1 12.79 -20.37 -8.48
CA GLU A 1 12.32 -19.45 -7.41
C GLU A 1 13.54 -18.75 -6.85
N VAL A 2 13.42 -17.47 -6.50
CA VAL A 2 14.47 -16.67 -5.86
C VAL A 2 13.96 -16.27 -4.47
N LYS A 3 14.82 -16.42 -3.45
CA LYS A 3 14.49 -16.06 -2.06
C LYS A 3 15.51 -15.08 -1.53
N ILE A 4 15.03 -14.02 -0.90
CA ILE A 4 15.83 -12.97 -0.28
C ILE A 4 15.34 -12.85 1.15
N LYS A 5 16.26 -12.94 2.10
CA LYS A 5 16.01 -12.64 3.51
C LYS A 5 17.03 -11.62 3.95
N ALA A 6 16.55 -10.49 4.42
CA ALA A 6 17.38 -9.41 4.90
C ALA A 6 16.80 -8.90 6.22
N GLY A 7 17.64 -8.81 7.25
CA GLY A 7 17.25 -8.28 8.55
C GLY A 7 18.04 -7.03 8.88
N ASN A 8 17.47 -6.16 9.70
CA ASN A 8 18.04 -4.85 10.04
C ASN A 8 18.47 -4.01 8.82
N ILE A 9 17.75 -4.13 7.70
CA ILE A 9 18.04 -3.31 6.51
C ILE A 9 17.73 -1.85 6.81
N ASN A 10 18.55 -0.94 6.34
CA ASN A 10 18.24 0.48 6.28
C ASN A 10 17.90 0.84 4.83
N LEU A 11 16.62 1.02 4.52
CA LEU A 11 16.15 1.21 3.14
C LEU A 11 16.78 2.45 2.49
N ALA A 12 16.94 3.54 3.24
CA ALA A 12 17.55 4.76 2.73
C ALA A 12 19.03 4.56 2.35
N ALA A 13 19.74 3.69 3.07
CA ALA A 13 21.14 3.37 2.75
C ALA A 13 21.29 2.66 1.40
N TYR A 14 20.24 1.96 0.92
CA TYR A 14 20.27 1.24 -0.36
C TYR A 14 19.84 2.07 -1.58
N ALA A 15 19.43 3.32 -1.39
CA ALA A 15 19.01 4.20 -2.48
C ALA A 15 20.04 4.37 -3.62
N PRO A 16 21.37 4.30 -3.40
CA PRO A 16 22.35 4.34 -4.50
C PRO A 16 22.32 3.12 -5.43
N TRP A 17 21.80 1.99 -4.97
CA TRP A 17 21.78 0.72 -5.73
C TRP A 17 20.37 0.29 -6.14
N ILE A 18 19.34 0.76 -5.45
CA ILE A 18 17.94 0.41 -5.71
C ILE A 18 17.19 1.66 -6.12
N ASN A 19 16.64 1.66 -7.34
CA ASN A 19 15.74 2.70 -7.80
C ASN A 19 14.33 2.46 -7.24
N TYR A 20 14.04 3.04 -6.08
CA TYR A 20 12.71 2.95 -5.47
C TYR A 20 11.67 3.74 -6.29
N PRO A 21 10.43 3.24 -6.42
CA PRO A 21 9.35 3.96 -7.10
C PRO A 21 8.84 5.17 -6.29
N ILE A 22 9.21 5.26 -5.01
CA ILE A 22 8.91 6.35 -4.09
C ILE A 22 10.21 6.79 -3.42
N LYS A 23 10.30 8.05 -2.99
CA LYS A 23 11.47 8.52 -2.27
C LYS A 23 11.40 8.03 -0.81
N ILE A 24 12.39 7.23 -0.41
CA ILE A 24 12.52 6.73 0.96
C ILE A 24 13.57 7.56 1.69
N ASN A 25 13.14 8.31 2.71
CA ASN A 25 14.01 9.18 3.51
C ASN A 25 14.59 8.42 4.71
N ALA A 26 13.82 7.50 5.29
CA ALA A 26 14.25 6.66 6.41
C ALA A 26 13.40 5.40 6.50
N GLY A 27 13.88 4.43 7.26
CA GLY A 27 13.15 3.21 7.59
C GLY A 27 14.09 2.04 7.74
N SER A 28 13.88 1.25 8.78
CA SER A 28 14.69 0.06 9.01
C SER A 28 13.88 -1.11 9.53
N GLY A 29 14.34 -2.32 9.21
CA GLY A 29 13.74 -3.53 9.73
C GLY A 29 14.01 -4.75 8.87
N ASP A 30 13.01 -5.61 8.71
CA ASP A 30 13.17 -6.94 8.13
C ASP A 30 12.34 -7.10 6.85
N LEU A 31 12.92 -7.82 5.89
CA LEU A 31 12.31 -8.17 4.61
C LEU A 31 12.55 -9.65 4.33
N ASN A 32 11.46 -10.39 4.11
CA ASN A 32 11.51 -11.73 3.53
C ASN A 32 10.78 -11.67 2.19
N LEU A 33 11.50 -11.85 1.08
CA LEU A 33 10.95 -11.82 -0.26
C LEU A 33 11.16 -13.15 -0.97
N THR A 34 10.15 -13.58 -1.70
CA THR A 34 10.18 -14.77 -2.54
C THR A 34 9.60 -14.40 -3.91
N ALA A 35 10.35 -14.67 -4.97
CA ALA A 35 9.93 -14.45 -6.35
C ALA A 35 9.88 -15.77 -7.12
N VAL A 36 8.75 -16.03 -7.78
CA VAL A 36 8.58 -17.17 -8.68
C VAL A 36 8.81 -16.70 -10.11
N ILE A 37 9.68 -17.42 -10.82
CA ILE A 37 10.05 -17.12 -12.21
C ILE A 37 9.61 -18.30 -13.07
N THR A 38 8.83 -18.02 -14.11
CA THR A 38 8.34 -19.00 -15.09
C THR A 38 8.64 -18.43 -16.48
N ASN A 39 9.24 -19.23 -17.37
CA ASN A 39 9.58 -18.80 -18.74
C ASN A 39 10.33 -17.46 -18.79
N ALA A 40 11.35 -17.30 -17.94
CA ALA A 40 12.15 -16.08 -17.79
C ALA A 40 11.39 -14.81 -17.35
N ALA A 41 10.13 -14.92 -16.91
CA ALA A 41 9.34 -13.81 -16.36
C ALA A 41 8.99 -14.06 -14.89
N ILE A 42 8.98 -13.02 -14.07
CA ILE A 42 8.48 -13.09 -12.69
C ILE A 42 6.96 -13.18 -12.74
N THR A 43 6.38 -14.24 -12.19
CA THR A 43 4.92 -14.49 -12.19
C THR A 43 4.29 -14.25 -10.84
N LYS A 44 5.08 -14.30 -9.76
CA LYS A 44 4.60 -14.06 -8.40
C LYS A 44 5.71 -13.51 -7.52
N ILE A 45 5.36 -12.55 -6.67
CA ILE A 45 6.18 -12.06 -5.56
C ILE A 45 5.37 -12.24 -4.28
N LYS A 46 6.00 -12.79 -3.24
CA LYS A 46 5.52 -12.72 -1.86
C LYS A 46 6.57 -11.99 -1.03
N ALA A 47 6.19 -10.96 -0.32
CA ALA A 47 7.05 -10.24 0.59
C ALA A 47 6.39 -10.15 1.97
N SER A 48 7.15 -10.38 3.02
CA SER A 48 6.76 -10.05 4.40
C SER A 48 7.70 -8.98 4.89
N ILE A 49 7.13 -7.86 5.35
CA ILE A 49 7.86 -6.65 5.69
C ILE A 49 7.55 -6.29 7.14
N LYS A 50 8.58 -5.88 7.87
CA LYS A 50 8.44 -5.24 9.18
C LYS A 50 9.41 -4.08 9.26
N LEU A 51 8.89 -2.87 9.18
CA LEU A 51 9.66 -1.63 9.22
C LEU A 51 9.29 -0.81 10.45
N THR A 52 10.29 -0.08 10.93
CA THR A 52 10.18 0.93 11.97
C THR A 52 10.69 2.26 11.43
N SER A 53 10.09 3.35 11.92
CA SER A 53 10.47 4.72 11.57
C SER A 53 10.58 4.95 10.06
N PHE A 54 9.63 4.40 9.30
CA PHE A 54 9.59 4.52 7.86
C PHE A 54 9.07 5.90 7.46
N LYS A 55 9.85 6.58 6.62
CA LYS A 55 9.59 7.94 6.16
C LYS A 55 9.71 7.99 4.65
N THR A 56 8.66 8.46 3.99
CA THR A 56 8.63 8.50 2.53
C THR A 56 7.88 9.71 2.00
N GLU A 57 8.31 10.20 0.84
CA GLU A 57 7.55 11.12 0.01
C GLU A 57 6.94 10.31 -1.13
N LEU A 58 5.60 10.25 -1.19
CA LEU A 58 4.86 9.48 -2.20
C LEU A 58 4.92 10.12 -3.60
N ASN A 59 5.39 11.37 -3.70
CA ASN A 59 5.64 12.07 -4.96
C ASN A 59 6.75 13.11 -4.78
N GLN A 60 7.63 13.26 -5.76
CA GLN A 60 8.67 14.29 -5.78
C GLN A 60 8.12 15.73 -5.85
N ALA A 61 6.93 15.93 -6.44
CA ALA A 61 6.26 17.23 -6.51
C ALA A 61 5.57 17.62 -5.20
N TYR A 62 5.24 16.66 -4.34
CA TYR A 62 4.56 16.87 -3.05
C TYR A 62 5.46 16.40 -1.91
N LYS A 63 6.14 17.35 -1.28
CA LYS A 63 7.11 17.08 -0.18
C LYS A 63 6.46 16.69 1.15
N ASN A 64 5.17 16.34 1.16
CA ASN A 64 4.48 15.89 2.37
C ASN A 64 4.98 14.49 2.72
N GLU A 65 5.78 14.40 3.77
CA GLU A 65 6.38 13.15 4.22
C GLU A 65 5.35 12.32 5.01
N LEU A 66 5.09 11.11 4.52
CA LEU A 66 4.38 10.09 5.27
C LEU A 66 5.32 9.50 6.33
N ASN A 67 4.92 9.61 7.58
CA ASN A 67 5.69 9.17 8.74
C ASN A 67 5.00 7.99 9.44
N LEU A 68 5.56 6.79 9.27
CA LEU A 68 5.08 5.57 9.88
C LEU A 68 6.04 5.14 11.01
N LYS A 69 5.55 5.15 12.25
CA LYS A 69 6.29 4.59 13.40
C LYS A 69 6.57 3.11 13.17
N ASN A 70 5.52 2.40 12.74
CA ASN A 70 5.58 0.99 12.42
C ASN A 70 4.77 0.73 11.16
N PHE A 71 5.32 -0.13 10.31
CA PHE A 71 4.64 -0.63 9.13
C PHE A 71 5.02 -2.09 8.97
N SER A 72 4.03 -2.99 9.01
CA SER A 72 4.26 -4.39 8.71
C SER A 72 3.09 -5.01 7.99
N GLY A 73 3.35 -6.13 7.34
CA GLY A 73 2.34 -6.91 6.65
C GLY A 73 2.96 -7.73 5.53
N ASP A 74 2.11 -8.50 4.90
CA ASP A 74 2.47 -9.34 3.78
C ASP A 74 1.95 -8.73 2.48
N ILE A 75 2.78 -8.74 1.44
CA ILE A 75 2.47 -8.24 0.10
C ILE A 75 2.58 -9.42 -0.86
N ILE A 76 1.51 -9.67 -1.60
CA ILE A 76 1.46 -10.70 -2.63
C ILE A 76 1.16 -10.02 -3.95
N TRP A 77 2.09 -10.11 -4.89
CA TRP A 77 1.85 -9.74 -6.28
C TRP A 77 1.77 -10.99 -7.14
N ILE A 78 0.75 -11.09 -7.98
CA ILE A 78 0.56 -12.16 -8.95
C ILE A 78 0.33 -11.53 -10.31
N SER A 79 1.08 -12.00 -11.32
CA SER A 79 0.83 -11.67 -12.71
C SER A 79 0.24 -12.86 -13.43
N ASN A 80 -0.81 -12.60 -14.20
CA ASN A 80 -1.30 -13.51 -15.22
C ASN A 80 -1.50 -12.73 -16.54
N LYS A 81 -1.92 -13.43 -17.61
CA LYS A 81 -2.06 -12.81 -18.94
C LYS A 81 -3.07 -11.65 -18.98
N LYS A 82 -4.10 -11.68 -18.14
CA LYS A 82 -5.25 -10.75 -18.19
C LYS A 82 -5.12 -9.61 -17.18
N ASP A 83 -4.60 -9.91 -16.00
CA ASP A 83 -4.57 -8.99 -14.87
C ASP A 83 -3.27 -9.15 -14.06
N TYR A 84 -2.89 -8.08 -13.37
CA TYR A 84 -1.98 -8.12 -12.22
C TYR A 84 -2.80 -7.94 -10.94
N GLN A 85 -2.56 -8.76 -9.93
CA GLN A 85 -3.18 -8.64 -8.62
C GLN A 85 -2.12 -8.26 -7.59
N ILE A 86 -2.42 -7.27 -6.77
CA ILE A 86 -1.64 -6.93 -5.57
C ILE A 86 -2.57 -7.12 -4.37
N THR A 87 -2.15 -7.93 -3.43
CA THR A 87 -2.83 -8.16 -2.14
C THR A 87 -1.91 -7.74 -1.02
N PHE A 88 -2.46 -7.02 -0.05
CA PHE A 88 -1.83 -6.74 1.23
C PHE A 88 -2.62 -7.47 2.31
N GLU A 89 -1.93 -8.28 3.12
CA GLU A 89 -2.52 -9.05 4.21
C GLU A 89 -1.87 -8.66 5.53
N ASN A 90 -2.63 -8.78 6.63
CA ASN A 90 -2.15 -8.54 7.98
C ASN A 90 -1.48 -7.17 8.14
N LEU A 91 -2.02 -6.13 7.47
CA LEU A 91 -1.42 -4.80 7.52
C LEU A 91 -1.52 -4.23 8.93
N PHE A 92 -0.36 -3.84 9.45
CA PHE A 92 -0.23 -3.03 10.64
C PHE A 92 0.42 -1.71 10.27
N LEU A 93 -0.21 -0.61 10.64
CA LEU A 93 0.25 0.72 10.29
C LEU A 93 -0.01 1.68 11.45
N LEU A 94 1.07 2.18 12.04
CA LEU A 94 1.04 3.14 13.14
C LEU A 94 1.71 4.43 12.71
N THR A 95 0.99 5.54 12.73
CA THR A 95 1.57 6.87 12.44
C THR A 95 1.87 7.64 13.73
N ASN A 96 2.60 8.75 13.60
CA ASN A 96 2.80 9.66 14.73
C ASN A 96 1.51 10.31 15.21
N ASN A 97 0.53 10.43 14.32
CA ASN A 97 -0.62 11.32 14.49
C ASN A 97 -1.90 10.54 14.81
N GLY A 98 -1.74 9.32 15.35
CA GLY A 98 -2.84 8.56 15.96
C GLY A 98 -3.57 7.59 15.04
N ILE A 99 -3.19 7.47 13.75
CA ILE A 99 -3.66 6.35 12.94
C ILE A 99 -3.02 5.08 13.48
N ASN A 100 -3.87 4.13 13.83
CA ASN A 100 -3.49 2.81 14.26
C ASN A 100 -4.37 1.78 13.55
N ILE A 101 -3.83 1.21 12.49
CA ILE A 101 -4.46 0.13 11.75
C ILE A 101 -3.88 -1.16 12.32
N GLU A 102 -4.71 -1.88 13.05
CA GLU A 102 -4.40 -3.19 13.63
C GLU A 102 -5.20 -4.21 12.85
N ASP A 103 -4.55 -4.83 11.86
CA ASP A 103 -5.14 -5.83 10.96
C ASP A 103 -6.07 -5.24 9.90
N ALA A 104 -5.50 -4.99 8.73
CA ALA A 104 -6.23 -4.67 7.53
C ALA A 104 -5.78 -5.54 6.36
N ASN A 105 -6.75 -5.90 5.52
CA ASN A 105 -6.51 -6.61 4.28
C ASN A 105 -6.96 -5.72 3.12
N SER A 106 -6.20 -5.68 2.05
CA SER A 106 -6.63 -4.99 0.84
C SER A 106 -6.16 -5.72 -0.39
N SER A 107 -6.89 -5.56 -1.49
CA SER A 107 -6.40 -6.02 -2.78
C SER A 107 -6.84 -5.11 -3.90
N ILE A 108 -6.02 -5.05 -4.94
CA ILE A 108 -6.32 -4.36 -6.19
C ILE A 108 -5.97 -5.26 -7.36
N THR A 109 -6.88 -5.31 -8.33
CA THR A 109 -6.70 -6.04 -9.59
C THR A 109 -6.61 -5.02 -10.71
N ILE A 110 -5.53 -5.04 -11.47
CA ILE A 110 -5.24 -4.11 -12.57
C ILE A 110 -5.25 -4.91 -13.88
N SER A 111 -6.05 -4.46 -14.86
CA SER A 111 -6.10 -5.09 -16.18
C SER A 111 -4.79 -4.85 -16.94
N THR A 112 -4.22 -5.90 -17.53
CA THR A 112 -3.02 -5.79 -18.37
C THR A 112 -3.29 -5.07 -19.69
N GLU A 113 -4.52 -5.17 -20.21
CA GLU A 113 -4.94 -4.54 -21.47
C GLU A 113 -5.10 -3.03 -21.35
N THR A 114 -5.74 -2.57 -20.28
CA THR A 114 -6.07 -1.14 -20.10
C THR A 114 -5.11 -0.41 -19.16
N ASN A 115 -4.32 -1.16 -18.39
CA ASN A 115 -3.49 -0.65 -17.29
C ASN A 115 -4.29 0.16 -16.25
N LYS A 116 -5.56 -0.22 -16.03
CA LYS A 116 -6.48 0.42 -15.09
C LYS A 116 -6.96 -0.56 -14.01
N PRO A 117 -7.24 -0.10 -12.78
CA PRO A 117 -7.91 -0.90 -11.77
C PRO A 117 -9.25 -1.43 -12.30
N SER A 118 -9.53 -2.71 -12.06
CA SER A 118 -10.76 -3.39 -12.43
C SER A 118 -11.48 -4.04 -11.24
N ALA A 119 -10.79 -4.18 -10.11
CA ALA A 119 -11.39 -4.53 -8.82
C ALA A 119 -10.53 -3.98 -7.68
N PHE A 120 -11.18 -3.70 -6.55
CA PHE A 120 -10.57 -3.26 -5.31
C PHE A 120 -11.32 -3.84 -4.12
N SER A 121 -10.61 -4.21 -3.07
CA SER A 121 -11.19 -4.54 -1.77
C SER A 121 -10.36 -3.94 -0.65
N LEU A 122 -11.05 -3.53 0.43
CA LEU A 122 -10.45 -3.04 1.65
C LEU A 122 -11.28 -3.55 2.83
N GLU A 123 -10.63 -4.28 3.71
CA GLU A 123 -11.15 -4.71 4.99
C GLU A 123 -10.29 -4.08 6.08
N ILE A 124 -10.91 -3.31 6.98
CA ILE A 124 -10.21 -2.66 8.07
C ILE A 124 -11.10 -2.63 9.32
N ASN A 125 -10.54 -3.06 10.44
CA ASN A 125 -11.25 -3.10 11.71
C ASN A 125 -11.66 -1.71 12.18
N LYS A 126 -10.74 -0.74 12.17
CA LYS A 126 -11.04 0.63 12.60
C LYS A 126 -10.15 1.66 11.93
N ILE A 127 -10.72 2.80 11.61
CA ILE A 127 -9.98 4.00 11.20
C ILE A 127 -10.60 5.25 11.81
N GLN A 128 -9.76 6.08 12.44
CA GLN A 128 -10.14 7.39 12.94
C GLN A 128 -10.12 8.40 11.78
N LEU A 129 -11.25 9.07 11.53
CA LEU A 129 -11.42 9.94 10.37
C LEU A 129 -10.57 11.21 10.45
N ASP A 130 -10.45 11.78 11.66
CA ASP A 130 -9.62 12.95 11.92
C ASP A 130 -8.15 12.68 11.55
N ALA A 131 -7.64 11.53 11.99
CA ALA A 131 -6.27 11.11 11.73
C ALA A 131 -6.07 10.71 10.25
N ALA A 132 -7.06 10.04 9.64
CA ALA A 132 -7.01 9.62 8.23
C ALA A 132 -6.88 10.80 7.26
N ASN A 133 -7.43 11.98 7.60
CA ASN A 133 -7.28 13.17 6.77
C ASN A 133 -5.80 13.53 6.56
N GLU A 134 -4.95 13.31 7.57
CA GLU A 134 -3.53 13.64 7.46
C GLU A 134 -2.80 12.74 6.46
N ILE A 135 -3.09 11.43 6.45
CA ILE A 135 -2.56 10.55 5.39
C ILE A 135 -3.10 10.98 4.03
N LEU A 136 -4.39 11.32 3.93
CA LEU A 136 -4.98 11.77 2.67
C LEU A 136 -4.24 12.98 2.08
N GLN A 137 -3.74 13.90 2.92
CA GLN A 137 -2.93 15.04 2.46
C GLN A 137 -1.52 14.67 1.96
N THR A 138 -1.02 13.47 2.28
CA THR A 138 0.26 12.95 1.74
C THR A 138 0.11 12.25 0.39
N ILE A 139 -1.11 11.89 0.00
CA ILE A 139 -1.39 11.18 -1.25
C ILE A 139 -1.32 12.18 -2.42
N PRO A 140 -0.57 11.90 -3.49
CA PRO A 140 -0.33 12.87 -4.57
C PRO A 140 -1.46 13.04 -5.58
N TYR A 141 -2.58 12.34 -5.39
CA TYR A 141 -3.74 12.33 -6.28
C TYR A 141 -5.02 12.60 -5.46
N PHE A 142 -6.17 12.72 -6.15
CA PHE A 142 -7.49 12.96 -5.56
C PHE A 142 -7.74 14.36 -4.96
N ASP A 143 -7.28 15.43 -5.61
CA ASP A 143 -7.46 16.79 -5.10
C ASP A 143 -8.94 17.16 -4.86
N ASP A 144 -9.86 16.70 -5.72
CA ASP A 144 -11.31 16.88 -5.51
C ASP A 144 -11.80 16.25 -4.20
N ILE A 145 -11.28 15.06 -3.86
CA ILE A 145 -11.65 14.36 -2.63
C ILE A 145 -11.02 15.08 -1.44
N LYS A 146 -9.74 15.46 -1.52
CA LYS A 146 -9.06 16.23 -0.46
C LYS A 146 -9.82 17.52 -0.14
N ASN A 147 -10.23 18.27 -1.15
CA ASN A 147 -10.98 19.51 -0.98
C ASN A 147 -12.32 19.27 -0.28
N LYS A 148 -13.06 18.22 -0.66
CA LYS A 148 -14.32 17.85 0.00
C LYS A 148 -14.12 17.43 1.45
N VAL A 149 -13.12 16.59 1.72
CA VAL A 149 -12.79 16.14 3.08
C VAL A 149 -12.35 17.33 3.95
N ASN A 150 -11.52 18.23 3.42
CA ASN A 150 -11.08 19.42 4.13
C ASN A 150 -12.22 20.40 4.43
N ALA A 151 -13.24 20.48 3.56
CA ALA A 151 -14.41 21.32 3.78
C ALA A 151 -15.37 20.75 4.84
N ILE A 152 -15.50 19.43 4.91
CA ILE A 152 -16.43 18.75 5.83
C ILE A 152 -15.79 18.47 7.19
N GLN A 153 -14.45 18.32 7.24
CA GLN A 153 -13.68 17.97 8.44
C GLN A 153 -14.30 16.78 9.22
N PRO A 154 -14.44 15.61 8.58
CA PRO A 154 -15.11 14.48 9.20
C PRO A 154 -14.35 14.02 10.44
N SER A 155 -15.09 13.82 11.53
CA SER A 155 -14.56 13.34 12.80
C SER A 155 -15.22 12.05 13.25
N GLY A 156 -14.55 11.34 14.16
CA GLY A 156 -15.00 10.05 14.70
C GLY A 156 -14.29 8.86 14.08
N SER A 157 -14.95 7.70 14.01
CA SER A 157 -14.33 6.48 13.49
C SER A 157 -15.27 5.63 12.66
N LEU A 158 -14.73 5.01 11.61
CA LEU A 158 -15.35 3.88 10.92
C LEU A 158 -14.84 2.58 11.53
N THR A 159 -15.73 1.62 11.73
CA THR A 159 -15.40 0.30 12.28
C THR A 159 -15.98 -0.82 11.41
N ASN A 160 -15.30 -1.96 11.35
CA ASN A 160 -15.70 -3.14 10.55
C ASN A 160 -16.01 -2.76 9.10
N LEU A 161 -15.14 -1.96 8.49
CA LEU A 161 -15.31 -1.54 7.10
C LEU A 161 -14.92 -2.70 6.18
N ASP A 162 -15.88 -3.16 5.38
CA ASP A 162 -15.67 -4.07 4.24
C ASP A 162 -16.13 -3.34 2.97
N LEU A 163 -15.16 -2.84 2.20
CA LEU A 163 -15.41 -2.17 0.93
C LEU A 163 -14.98 -3.07 -0.22
N LYS A 164 -15.89 -3.26 -1.18
CA LYS A 164 -15.65 -4.03 -2.40
C LYS A 164 -16.12 -3.23 -3.60
N TRP A 165 -15.24 -3.08 -4.58
CA TRP A 165 -15.53 -2.43 -5.84
C TRP A 165 -15.05 -3.29 -7.00
N ILE A 166 -15.87 -3.39 -8.05
CA ILE A 166 -15.54 -4.10 -9.28
C ILE A 166 -16.00 -3.20 -10.43
N ASP A 167 -15.20 -3.11 -11.49
CA ASP A 167 -15.59 -2.40 -12.68
C ASP A 167 -16.85 -3.03 -13.29
N SER A 168 -17.83 -2.16 -13.58
CA SER A 168 -19.14 -2.49 -14.12
C SER A 168 -19.09 -3.38 -15.38
N ALA A 169 -18.03 -3.29 -16.18
CA ALA A 169 -17.83 -4.17 -17.34
C ALA A 169 -17.65 -5.66 -16.96
N LYS A 170 -17.06 -5.95 -15.78
CA LYS A 170 -16.93 -7.31 -15.22
C LYS A 170 -18.16 -7.74 -14.40
N PHE A 171 -19.02 -6.80 -13.98
CA PHE A 171 -20.26 -7.11 -13.25
C PHE A 171 -21.37 -7.65 -14.16
N LYS A 172 -21.39 -7.28 -15.45
CA LYS A 172 -22.40 -7.73 -16.44
C LYS A 172 -22.28 -9.19 -16.90
N THR A 173 -21.33 -9.93 -16.36
CA THR A 173 -21.04 -11.34 -16.71
C THR A 173 -21.46 -12.35 -15.64
N PHE A 174 -22.28 -11.92 -14.67
CA PHE A 174 -22.94 -12.80 -13.69
C PHE A 174 -24.45 -12.82 -13.92
#